data_AF-A0A916C0K2-F1
#
_entry.id   AF-A0A916C0K2-F1
#
_cell.length_a   1.000
_cell.length_b   1.000
_cell.length_c   1.000
_cell.angle_alpha   90.00
_cell.angle_beta   90.00
_cell.angle_gamma   90.00
#
_symmetry.space_group_name_H-M   'P 1'
#
loop_
_entity.id
_entity.type
_entity.pdbx_description
1 polymer ?
#
loop_
_entity_poly.entity_id
_entity_poly.type
_entity_poly.pdbx_seq_one_letter_code
_entity_poly.pdbx_strand_id
1 'polypeptide(L)'
;MRREGLLALVILGLLGACGPAAQSPAPTDSTTTVAPTPSAASATPRPPTAAPSTTEAPATIPSVDTPAPLQNSQGGGIAHFRDKLATADLFTLQLNGLPAPTDKQVYQAWLLGDEGAVINLGALKLNPDGSATLEWNSPNGENLLSRYSRFQLTLEPAAGNAAGNAAPTGEIVLAGEMKDEALISARRLFVRNEGEPPTPRNIAFAAGLVAQSGVAIQHVQNAVNAAAIGSLPEMRTHLEHVVNILEGAAGPRFSDYDDNGTAENPGDGFGVIGYVTQITELLQDHETVDTAAADVKAQSAVIQDKSLQILQIEDRTAITAQLAELKELADRLGANAIAGLYQAAQDAVGFEVLTVR
;
A
#
# COMPACT_ATOMS: atom_id res chain seq x y z
N MET A 1 -68.22 1.35 -8.54
CA MET A 1 -67.60 0.12 -9.10
C MET A 1 -66.31 0.56 -9.80
N ARG A 2 -65.13 -0.02 -9.59
CA ARG A 2 -64.71 -1.21 -8.78
C ARG A 2 -63.59 -0.81 -7.79
N ARG A 3 -63.33 -1.66 -6.79
CA ARG A 3 -62.14 -1.60 -5.91
C ARG A 3 -61.32 -2.87 -6.16
N GLU A 4 -60.03 -2.71 -6.42
CA GLU A 4 -58.97 -3.72 -6.52
C GLU A 4 -57.69 -2.97 -6.09
N GLY A 5 -56.72 -3.49 -5.35
CA GLY A 5 -56.62 -4.72 -4.55
C GLY A 5 -55.34 -4.63 -3.72
N LEU A 6 -55.40 -4.87 -2.41
CA LEU A 6 -54.24 -4.79 -1.52
C LEU A 6 -53.64 -6.18 -1.36
N LEU A 7 -52.38 -6.38 -1.77
CA LEU A 7 -51.67 -7.65 -1.60
C LEU A 7 -50.58 -7.51 -0.51
N ALA A 8 -50.87 -8.02 0.67
CA ALA A 8 -49.88 -8.18 1.74
C ALA A 8 -49.27 -9.58 1.67
N LEU A 9 -47.95 -9.68 1.53
CA LEU A 9 -47.24 -10.96 1.54
C LEU A 9 -46.62 -11.18 2.92
N VAL A 10 -47.14 -12.16 3.65
CA VAL A 10 -46.57 -12.63 4.92
C VAL A 10 -45.49 -13.67 4.60
N ILE A 11 -44.28 -13.48 5.14
CA ILE A 11 -43.25 -14.54 5.19
C ILE A 11 -43.05 -14.93 6.65
N LEU A 12 -43.45 -16.16 6.96
CA LEU A 12 -43.26 -16.80 8.25
C LEU A 12 -41.95 -17.60 8.19
N GLY A 13 -41.06 -17.42 9.17
CA GLY A 13 -39.72 -18.02 9.18
C GLY A 13 -39.68 -19.46 9.70
N LEU A 14 -38.47 -20.07 9.64
CA LEU A 14 -38.08 -21.29 10.38
C LEU A 14 -36.56 -21.49 10.30
N LEU A 15 -36.04 -22.37 11.16
CA LEU A 15 -34.62 -22.69 11.44
C LEU A 15 -33.91 -21.71 12.40
N GLY A 16 -33.17 -22.15 13.43
CA GLY A 16 -33.04 -23.52 13.94
C GLY A 16 -31.80 -23.74 14.82
N ALA A 17 -32.01 -23.86 16.15
CA ALA A 17 -31.13 -24.46 17.17
C ALA A 17 -29.61 -24.14 17.17
N CYS A 18 -29.18 -23.37 18.18
CA CYS A 18 -27.76 -23.29 18.59
C CYS A 18 -27.46 -24.36 19.67
N GLY A 19 -26.32 -25.05 19.56
CA GLY A 19 -25.79 -26.00 20.57
C GLY A 19 -24.47 -25.50 21.16
N PRO A 20 -24.11 -25.88 22.40
CA PRO A 20 -23.09 -25.18 23.18
C PRO A 20 -21.63 -25.55 22.83
N ALA A 21 -20.73 -24.65 23.20
CA ALA A 21 -19.30 -24.68 22.90
C ALA A 21 -18.52 -25.84 23.54
N ALA A 22 -17.49 -26.31 22.84
CA ALA A 22 -16.45 -27.18 23.38
C ALA A 22 -15.31 -26.36 23.97
N GLN A 23 -14.87 -26.70 25.18
CA GLN A 23 -13.71 -26.10 25.85
C GLN A 23 -12.41 -26.66 25.27
N SER A 24 -11.36 -25.82 25.20
CA SER A 24 -9.97 -26.24 24.95
C SER A 24 -9.08 -25.77 26.12
N PRO A 25 -8.11 -26.58 26.60
CA PRO A 25 -7.40 -26.31 27.85
C PRO A 25 -6.20 -25.35 27.71
N ALA A 26 -5.73 -24.87 28.88
CA ALA A 26 -4.66 -23.89 29.06
C ALA A 26 -3.26 -24.34 28.61
N PRO A 27 -2.34 -23.40 28.32
CA PRO A 27 -0.96 -23.71 27.96
C PRO A 27 -0.13 -24.20 29.15
N THR A 28 0.93 -24.96 28.86
CA THR A 28 1.87 -25.47 29.87
C THR A 28 3.14 -24.61 29.94
N ASP A 29 3.50 -24.15 31.13
CA ASP A 29 4.77 -23.47 31.39
C ASP A 29 5.99 -24.32 31.00
N SER A 30 7.08 -23.66 30.64
CA SER A 30 8.43 -24.26 30.63
C SER A 30 9.45 -23.27 31.15
N THR A 31 10.10 -23.65 32.24
CA THR A 31 10.90 -22.77 33.11
C THR A 31 12.37 -22.66 32.69
N THR A 32 12.88 -21.43 32.72
CA THR A 32 14.30 -21.05 32.62
C THR A 32 15.16 -21.61 33.76
N THR A 33 16.44 -22.00 33.53
CA THR A 33 17.47 -22.20 34.58
C THR A 33 18.92 -22.19 34.03
N VAL A 34 19.70 -21.14 34.39
CA VAL A 34 21.13 -21.12 34.89
C VAL A 34 22.28 -21.71 34.03
N ALA A 35 23.55 -21.24 34.00
CA ALA A 35 24.23 -19.95 34.29
C ALA A 35 25.69 -19.95 33.66
N PRO A 36 26.83 -19.49 34.26
CA PRO A 36 27.66 -18.44 33.63
C PRO A 36 29.15 -18.77 33.29
N THR A 37 29.83 -17.72 32.81
CA THR A 37 31.25 -17.47 32.39
C THR A 37 32.37 -18.07 33.28
N PRO A 38 33.65 -18.24 32.81
CA PRO A 38 34.54 -17.10 32.48
C PRO A 38 35.68 -17.31 31.42
N SER A 39 36.33 -16.21 31.02
CA SER A 39 37.80 -15.98 31.06
C SER A 39 38.34 -15.17 29.86
N ALA A 40 39.42 -14.43 30.08
CA ALA A 40 39.96 -13.41 29.17
C ALA A 40 41.40 -13.71 28.70
N ALA A 41 41.79 -13.09 27.58
CA ALA A 41 43.19 -12.84 27.23
C ALA A 41 43.30 -11.58 26.34
N SER A 42 44.34 -10.78 26.55
CA SER A 42 44.61 -9.53 25.81
C SER A 42 46.09 -9.43 25.48
N ALA A 43 46.45 -8.98 24.27
CA ALA A 43 47.82 -8.67 23.87
C ALA A 43 47.84 -7.59 22.76
N THR A 44 48.92 -6.80 22.73
CA THR A 44 49.02 -5.46 22.13
C THR A 44 49.74 -5.43 20.75
N PRO A 45 49.73 -4.29 20.00
CA PRO A 45 50.08 -4.23 18.57
C PRO A 45 51.56 -3.84 18.28
N ARG A 46 51.93 -3.73 16.99
CA ARG A 46 53.23 -3.19 16.53
C ARG A 46 53.08 -2.28 15.27
N PRO A 47 53.87 -1.18 15.11
CA PRO A 47 53.65 -0.12 14.10
C PRO A 47 54.53 -0.24 12.82
N PRO A 48 54.38 0.65 11.80
CA PRO A 48 54.89 0.45 10.43
C PRO A 48 56.27 1.11 10.13
N THR A 49 56.81 0.92 8.92
CA THR A 49 58.01 1.60 8.39
C THR A 49 57.92 1.72 6.85
N ALA A 50 58.59 2.71 6.23
CA ALA A 50 58.17 3.35 4.98
C ALA A 50 59.19 3.36 3.81
N ALA A 51 58.66 3.50 2.58
CA ALA A 51 59.12 4.36 1.44
C ALA A 51 60.54 4.15 0.82
N PRO A 52 60.95 4.87 -0.27
CA PRO A 52 60.24 5.71 -1.27
C PRO A 52 60.57 5.35 -2.76
N SER A 53 60.06 6.12 -3.75
CA SER A 53 60.69 6.53 -5.05
C SER A 53 59.64 7.19 -5.98
N THR A 54 59.59 8.52 -6.12
CA THR A 54 60.29 9.42 -7.09
C THR A 54 59.70 9.53 -8.51
N THR A 55 59.44 10.79 -8.88
CA THR A 55 58.92 11.36 -10.12
C THR A 55 59.80 11.16 -11.36
N GLU A 56 59.18 10.93 -12.53
CA GLU A 56 59.74 11.34 -13.84
C GLU A 56 58.63 11.69 -14.85
N ALA A 57 58.89 12.68 -15.71
CA ALA A 57 58.09 13.12 -16.87
C ALA A 57 58.97 14.06 -17.74
N PRO A 58 58.65 14.34 -19.03
CA PRO A 58 57.76 13.63 -19.97
C PRO A 58 58.47 13.26 -21.31
N ALA A 59 57.81 12.46 -22.17
CA ALA A 59 58.19 12.29 -23.58
C ALA A 59 56.95 12.14 -24.49
N THR A 60 57.08 12.51 -25.77
CA THR A 60 56.05 12.44 -26.83
C THR A 60 56.68 11.85 -28.11
N ILE A 61 55.99 11.48 -29.19
CA ILE A 61 54.63 11.70 -29.74
C ILE A 61 54.11 10.34 -30.36
N PRO A 62 52.91 10.16 -30.97
CA PRO A 62 52.15 11.09 -31.82
C PRO A 62 50.60 11.06 -31.63
N SER A 63 49.86 11.10 -32.74
CA SER A 63 48.44 11.44 -32.93
C SER A 63 47.51 10.26 -33.22
N VAL A 64 46.24 10.47 -32.88
CA VAL A 64 44.99 9.89 -33.45
C VAL A 64 44.77 8.38 -33.27
N ASP A 65 43.85 8.05 -32.36
CA ASP A 65 42.63 7.39 -32.82
C ASP A 65 41.38 7.87 -32.05
N THR A 66 40.26 7.75 -32.75
CA THR A 66 38.84 8.01 -32.44
C THR A 66 38.42 7.91 -30.95
N PRO A 67 37.54 8.79 -30.42
CA PRO A 67 36.97 8.61 -29.09
C PRO A 67 36.16 7.30 -29.05
N ALA A 68 36.56 6.37 -28.19
CA ALA A 68 35.86 5.11 -28.01
C ALA A 68 34.43 5.37 -27.49
N PRO A 69 33.37 4.89 -28.18
CA PRO A 69 32.02 4.97 -27.66
C PRO A 69 31.88 4.10 -26.40
N LEU A 70 31.43 4.75 -25.33
CA LEU A 70 30.93 4.24 -24.06
C LEU A 70 30.73 2.72 -23.96
N GLN A 71 31.51 2.05 -23.09
CA GLN A 71 31.17 0.73 -22.56
C GLN A 71 30.65 0.88 -21.12
N ASN A 72 29.57 0.16 -20.81
CA ASN A 72 28.86 0.09 -19.51
C ASN A 72 27.88 1.23 -19.16
N SER A 73 26.89 1.49 -20.02
CA SER A 73 25.53 1.71 -19.49
C SER A 73 24.80 0.35 -19.44
N GLN A 74 24.82 -0.31 -18.27
CA GLN A 74 23.87 -1.39 -17.99
C GLN A 74 22.50 -0.72 -17.90
N GLY A 75 21.68 -0.84 -18.95
CA GLY A 75 20.36 -0.22 -18.99
C GLY A 75 19.45 -0.82 -17.92
N GLY A 76 18.66 0.03 -17.26
CA GLY A 76 17.78 -0.39 -16.19
C GLY A 76 16.69 0.63 -15.88
N GLY A 77 15.94 0.37 -14.82
CA GLY A 77 14.83 1.22 -14.43
C GLY A 77 13.92 0.61 -13.38
N ILE A 78 12.80 1.26 -13.13
CA ILE A 78 11.79 0.85 -12.13
C ILE A 78 10.40 0.94 -12.76
N ALA A 79 9.58 -0.07 -12.48
CA ALA A 79 8.19 -0.17 -12.89
C ALA A 79 7.27 -0.16 -11.66
N HIS A 80 6.11 0.50 -11.75
CA HIS A 80 5.09 0.55 -10.70
C HIS A 80 3.68 0.35 -11.25
N PHE A 81 2.79 -0.14 -10.38
CA PHE A 81 1.34 -0.05 -10.57
C PHE A 81 0.79 1.03 -9.64
N ARG A 82 -0.03 1.93 -10.16
CA ARG A 82 -0.52 3.14 -9.49
C ARG A 82 -1.98 3.39 -9.83
N ASP A 83 -2.61 4.31 -9.09
CA ASP A 83 -3.98 4.74 -9.36
C ASP A 83 -4.02 5.95 -10.29
N LYS A 84 -5.05 5.99 -11.15
CA LYS A 84 -5.43 7.18 -11.92
C LYS A 84 -6.94 7.36 -12.01
N LEU A 85 -7.69 6.31 -12.33
CA LEU A 85 -9.17 6.31 -12.29
C LEU A 85 -9.71 5.23 -11.34
N ALA A 86 -8.98 4.13 -11.18
CA ALA A 86 -9.28 3.01 -10.28
C ALA A 86 -7.99 2.48 -9.61
N THR A 87 -8.12 1.49 -8.73
CA THR A 87 -6.97 0.91 -8.02
C THR A 87 -6.05 0.14 -8.97
N ALA A 88 -4.77 0.51 -9.00
CA ALA A 88 -3.71 -0.09 -9.80
C ALA A 88 -4.02 -0.15 -11.32
N ASP A 89 -4.71 0.86 -11.86
CA ASP A 89 -5.11 0.95 -13.27
C ASP A 89 -4.11 1.68 -14.18
N LEU A 90 -3.08 2.30 -13.60
CA LEU A 90 -1.96 2.93 -14.28
C LEU A 90 -0.68 2.10 -14.09
N PHE A 91 -0.02 1.75 -15.19
CA PHE A 91 1.36 1.27 -15.18
C PHE A 91 2.30 2.43 -15.49
N THR A 92 3.31 2.65 -14.64
CA THR A 92 4.40 3.59 -14.90
C THR A 92 5.74 2.89 -15.00
N LEU A 93 6.61 3.39 -15.86
CA LEU A 93 7.94 2.87 -16.09
C LEU A 93 8.91 4.03 -16.31
N GLN A 94 10.05 3.98 -15.64
CA GLN A 94 11.16 4.92 -15.81
C GLN A 94 12.42 4.11 -16.15
N LEU A 95 13.07 4.42 -17.27
CA LEU A 95 14.26 3.74 -17.78
C LEU A 95 15.42 4.70 -17.99
N ASN A 96 16.64 4.21 -17.85
CA ASN A 96 17.88 4.93 -18.14
C ASN A 96 18.91 4.04 -18.87
N GLY A 97 19.90 4.69 -19.50
CA GLY A 97 21.06 4.03 -20.07
C GLY A 97 20.80 3.13 -21.29
N LEU A 98 19.63 3.27 -21.96
CA LEU A 98 19.31 2.50 -23.16
C LEU A 98 20.06 3.06 -24.39
N PRO A 99 20.74 2.21 -25.18
CA PRO A 99 21.31 2.64 -26.45
C PRO A 99 20.18 2.91 -27.46
N ALA A 100 20.34 3.92 -28.31
CA ALA A 100 19.37 4.20 -29.37
C ALA A 100 19.20 2.98 -30.30
N PRO A 101 17.96 2.61 -30.66
CA PRO A 101 17.74 1.51 -31.59
C PRO A 101 18.20 1.92 -33.00
N THR A 102 18.48 0.95 -33.87
CA THR A 102 18.74 1.25 -35.29
C THR A 102 17.48 1.76 -35.97
N ASP A 103 17.60 2.52 -37.07
CA ASP A 103 16.46 3.08 -37.85
C ASP A 103 15.44 2.03 -38.34
N LYS A 104 15.74 0.73 -38.22
CA LYS A 104 14.89 -0.40 -38.59
C LYS A 104 14.22 -1.08 -37.41
N GLN A 105 14.47 -0.63 -36.18
CA GLN A 105 13.98 -1.22 -34.94
C GLN A 105 13.30 -0.19 -34.04
N VAL A 106 12.40 -0.65 -33.20
CA VAL A 106 11.80 0.12 -32.12
C VAL A 106 11.86 -0.67 -30.82
N TYR A 107 12.06 0.02 -29.71
CA TYR A 107 11.80 -0.57 -28.40
C TYR A 107 10.29 -0.66 -28.19
N GLN A 108 9.79 -1.85 -27.92
CA GLN A 108 8.38 -2.14 -27.74
C GLN A 108 8.17 -2.67 -26.32
N ALA A 109 7.25 -2.05 -25.59
CA ALA A 109 7.00 -2.33 -24.18
C ALA A 109 5.80 -3.28 -24.01
N TRP A 110 5.92 -4.21 -23.05
CA TRP A 110 4.92 -5.25 -22.80
C TRP A 110 4.72 -5.47 -21.30
N LEU A 111 3.46 -5.60 -20.87
CA LEU A 111 3.11 -6.22 -19.59
C LEU A 111 2.78 -7.70 -19.83
N LEU A 112 3.27 -8.56 -18.94
CA LEU A 112 3.03 -10.00 -18.95
C LEU A 112 2.47 -10.44 -17.60
N GLY A 113 1.53 -11.36 -17.67
CA GLY A 113 0.77 -11.85 -16.52
C GLY A 113 0.79 -13.36 -16.39
N ASP A 114 -0.12 -13.83 -15.56
CA ASP A 114 -0.41 -15.25 -15.39
C ASP A 114 -1.20 -15.79 -16.61
N GLU A 115 -1.24 -17.12 -16.78
CA GLU A 115 -2.00 -17.83 -17.83
C GLU A 115 -1.72 -17.39 -19.29
N GLY A 116 -0.59 -16.71 -19.54
CA GLY A 116 -0.24 -16.19 -20.86
C GLY A 116 -0.90 -14.87 -21.22
N ALA A 117 -1.45 -14.14 -20.23
CA ALA A 117 -1.93 -12.78 -20.43
C ALA A 117 -0.79 -11.83 -20.84
N VAL A 118 -0.98 -11.07 -21.91
CA VAL A 118 -0.02 -10.09 -22.44
C VAL A 118 -0.76 -8.81 -22.85
N ILE A 119 -0.19 -7.65 -22.54
CA ILE A 119 -0.62 -6.35 -23.06
C ILE A 119 0.54 -5.67 -23.79
N ASN A 120 0.27 -5.17 -24.99
CA ASN A 120 1.14 -4.27 -25.74
C ASN A 120 0.97 -2.85 -25.18
N LEU A 121 2.03 -2.28 -24.59
CA LEU A 121 2.01 -0.95 -23.98
C LEU A 121 2.39 0.18 -24.97
N GLY A 122 2.74 -0.19 -26.20
CA GLY A 122 3.22 0.72 -27.25
C GLY A 122 4.74 0.87 -27.34
N ALA A 123 5.19 1.48 -28.43
CA ALA A 123 6.60 1.75 -28.68
C ALA A 123 7.13 2.86 -27.77
N LEU A 124 8.31 2.63 -27.20
CA LEU A 124 8.96 3.53 -26.26
C LEU A 124 9.66 4.68 -27.00
N LYS A 125 9.42 5.91 -26.55
CA LYS A 125 10.13 7.10 -27.05
C LYS A 125 11.35 7.38 -26.16
N LEU A 126 12.54 7.10 -26.68
CA LEU A 126 13.79 7.48 -26.01
C LEU A 126 14.06 8.99 -26.11
N ASN A 127 14.66 9.52 -25.05
CA ASN A 127 15.32 10.82 -25.02
C ASN A 127 16.77 10.69 -25.57
N PRO A 128 17.42 11.80 -25.97
CA PRO A 128 18.79 11.77 -26.51
C PRO A 128 19.87 11.27 -25.54
N ASP A 129 19.58 11.21 -24.24
CA ASP A 129 20.46 10.70 -23.17
C ASP A 129 20.25 9.20 -22.88
N GLY A 130 19.39 8.51 -23.64
CA GLY A 130 19.05 7.11 -23.41
C GLY A 130 18.07 6.88 -22.25
N SER A 131 17.46 7.93 -21.70
CA SER A 131 16.35 7.81 -20.76
C SER A 131 15.01 7.66 -21.47
N ALA A 132 14.01 7.10 -20.78
CA ALA A 132 12.63 7.13 -21.23
C ALA A 132 11.64 6.96 -20.07
N THR A 133 10.44 7.46 -20.27
CA THR A 133 9.31 7.28 -19.36
C THR A 133 8.09 6.80 -20.15
N LEU A 134 7.34 5.86 -19.58
CA LEU A 134 6.09 5.37 -20.14
C LEU A 134 5.01 5.41 -19.06
N GLU A 135 3.86 5.96 -19.41
CA GLU A 135 2.60 5.80 -18.67
C GLU A 135 1.63 5.05 -19.56
N TRP A 136 1.05 3.96 -19.06
CA TRP A 136 -0.01 3.23 -19.75
C TRP A 136 -1.22 3.08 -18.81
N ASN A 137 -2.37 3.57 -19.25
CA ASN A 137 -3.59 3.58 -18.44
C ASN A 137 -4.54 2.51 -18.98
N SER A 138 -5.11 1.71 -18.11
CA SER A 138 -6.14 0.75 -18.47
C SER A 138 -7.36 1.45 -19.09
N PRO A 139 -7.75 1.15 -20.35
CA PRO A 139 -8.86 1.83 -21.01
C PRO A 139 -10.23 1.59 -20.36
N ASN A 140 -10.36 0.56 -19.53
CA ASN A 140 -11.57 0.19 -18.80
C ASN A 140 -11.41 0.31 -17.27
N GLY A 141 -10.28 0.83 -16.77
CA GLY A 141 -9.99 0.94 -15.34
C GLY A 141 -9.79 -0.41 -14.64
N GLU A 142 -9.30 -1.43 -15.35
CA GLU A 142 -8.97 -2.72 -14.73
C GLU A 142 -7.74 -2.59 -13.82
N ASN A 143 -7.79 -3.26 -12.66
CA ASN A 143 -6.65 -3.37 -11.76
C ASN A 143 -5.59 -4.27 -12.40
N LEU A 144 -4.50 -3.68 -12.88
CA LEU A 144 -3.48 -4.38 -13.66
C LEU A 144 -2.69 -5.36 -12.79
N LEU A 145 -2.40 -5.01 -11.54
CA LEU A 145 -1.70 -5.85 -10.56
C LEU A 145 -2.44 -7.17 -10.25
N SER A 146 -3.76 -7.21 -10.47
CA SER A 146 -4.55 -8.43 -10.33
C SER A 146 -4.21 -9.51 -11.38
N ARG A 147 -3.58 -9.15 -12.51
CA ARG A 147 -3.29 -10.07 -13.62
C ARG A 147 -1.83 -10.03 -14.09
N TYR A 148 -1.18 -8.87 -14.01
CA TYR A 148 0.17 -8.61 -14.53
C TYR A 148 1.16 -8.42 -13.38
N SER A 149 2.34 -9.01 -13.53
CA SER A 149 3.42 -8.99 -12.53
C SER A 149 4.82 -8.87 -13.14
N ARG A 150 4.90 -8.88 -14.47
CA ARG A 150 6.14 -8.94 -15.25
C ARG A 150 6.13 -7.94 -16.39
N PHE A 151 7.31 -7.50 -16.78
CA PHE A 151 7.54 -6.55 -17.86
C PHE A 151 8.64 -7.05 -18.80
N GLN A 152 8.49 -6.77 -20.09
CA GLN A 152 9.56 -6.93 -21.08
C GLN A 152 9.64 -5.72 -22.00
N LEU A 153 10.87 -5.37 -22.38
CA LEU A 153 11.17 -4.45 -23.46
C LEU A 153 11.88 -5.23 -24.58
N THR A 154 11.26 -5.31 -25.76
CA THR A 154 11.85 -5.99 -26.92
C THR A 154 12.31 -5.02 -28.01
N LEU A 155 13.31 -5.43 -28.80
CA LEU A 155 13.68 -4.78 -30.06
C LEU A 155 12.87 -5.40 -31.22
N GLU A 156 11.78 -4.74 -31.59
CA GLU A 156 10.90 -5.16 -32.69
C GLU A 156 11.24 -4.45 -34.00
N PRO A 157 10.92 -5.02 -35.17
CA PRO A 157 11.03 -4.32 -36.45
C PRO A 157 10.15 -3.06 -36.50
N ALA A 158 10.73 -1.93 -36.91
CA ALA A 158 10.00 -0.67 -37.10
C ALA A 158 9.00 -0.72 -38.27
N ALA A 159 9.28 -1.58 -39.26
CA ALA A 159 8.40 -1.82 -40.42
C ALA A 159 7.50 -3.04 -40.17
N GLY A 160 6.18 -2.82 -40.21
CA GLY A 160 5.18 -3.89 -40.03
C GLY A 160 4.54 -3.90 -38.65
N ASN A 161 3.86 -2.82 -38.26
CA ASN A 161 2.94 -2.73 -37.12
C ASN A 161 3.33 -3.56 -35.87
N ALA A 162 4.47 -3.29 -35.24
CA ALA A 162 4.78 -3.84 -33.91
C ALA A 162 3.68 -3.53 -32.86
N ALA A 163 2.99 -2.39 -33.00
CA ALA A 163 1.80 -2.02 -32.24
C ALA A 163 0.56 -2.90 -32.51
N GLY A 164 0.57 -3.74 -33.54
CA GLY A 164 -0.48 -4.70 -33.87
C GLY A 164 -0.13 -6.14 -33.47
N ASN A 165 1.07 -6.40 -32.96
CA ASN A 165 1.45 -7.72 -32.47
C ASN A 165 0.80 -7.99 -31.11
N ALA A 166 0.19 -9.17 -30.98
CA ALA A 166 -0.48 -9.63 -29.76
C ALA A 166 0.49 -10.18 -28.69
N ALA A 167 1.76 -10.39 -29.04
CA ALA A 167 2.82 -10.88 -28.16
C ALA A 167 4.19 -10.36 -28.64
N PRO A 168 5.23 -10.35 -27.77
CA PRO A 168 6.60 -10.03 -28.17
C PRO A 168 7.13 -11.00 -29.22
N THR A 169 7.90 -10.49 -30.18
CA THR A 169 8.50 -11.27 -31.27
C THR A 169 10.00 -11.04 -31.45
N GLY A 170 10.52 -9.93 -30.93
CA GLY A 170 11.91 -9.52 -31.01
C GLY A 170 12.76 -10.01 -29.84
N GLU A 171 14.03 -9.58 -29.86
CA GLU A 171 15.00 -9.83 -28.79
C GLU A 171 14.59 -9.06 -27.52
N ILE A 172 14.58 -9.73 -26.36
CA ILE A 172 14.31 -9.10 -25.06
C ILE A 172 15.58 -8.40 -24.59
N VAL A 173 15.52 -7.08 -24.44
CA VAL A 173 16.66 -6.25 -24.01
C VAL A 173 16.61 -6.00 -22.51
N LEU A 174 15.43 -5.60 -22.00
CA LEU A 174 15.18 -5.47 -20.56
C LEU A 174 14.02 -6.37 -20.15
N ALA A 175 14.10 -6.90 -18.93
CA ALA A 175 13.00 -7.58 -18.26
C ALA A 175 12.94 -7.18 -16.79
N GLY A 176 11.76 -7.27 -16.19
CA GLY A 176 11.56 -7.09 -14.76
C GLY A 176 10.38 -7.91 -14.29
N GLU A 177 10.43 -8.40 -13.06
CA GLU A 177 9.34 -9.15 -12.44
C GLU A 177 9.24 -8.86 -10.94
N MET A 178 8.01 -8.82 -10.45
CA MET A 178 7.74 -8.78 -9.03
C MET A 178 7.93 -10.18 -8.45
N LYS A 179 8.87 -10.34 -7.52
CA LYS A 179 9.15 -11.61 -6.83
C LYS A 179 7.92 -12.13 -6.10
N ASP A 180 7.79 -13.45 -5.93
CA ASP A 180 6.60 -14.10 -5.36
C ASP A 180 6.12 -13.49 -4.04
N GLU A 181 7.00 -13.27 -3.06
CA GLU A 181 6.63 -12.66 -1.76
C GLU A 181 6.15 -11.21 -1.90
N ALA A 182 6.80 -10.43 -2.77
CA ALA A 182 6.42 -9.05 -3.07
C ALA A 182 5.08 -9.00 -3.82
N LEU A 183 4.83 -9.95 -4.73
CA LEU A 183 3.59 -10.06 -5.49
C LEU A 183 2.41 -10.48 -4.60
N ILE A 184 2.64 -11.40 -3.66
CA ILE A 184 1.65 -11.75 -2.63
C ILE A 184 1.32 -10.51 -1.79
N SER A 185 2.32 -9.80 -1.28
CA SER A 185 2.13 -8.58 -0.47
C SER A 185 1.37 -7.50 -1.25
N ALA A 186 1.79 -7.19 -2.48
CA ALA A 186 1.14 -6.23 -3.36
C ALA A 186 -0.32 -6.59 -3.66
N ARG A 187 -0.62 -7.86 -3.95
CA ARG A 187 -2.00 -8.34 -4.18
C ARG A 187 -2.86 -8.26 -2.91
N ARG A 188 -2.30 -8.53 -1.73
CA ARG A 188 -3.00 -8.36 -0.43
C ARG A 188 -3.29 -6.89 -0.09
N LEU A 189 -2.42 -5.98 -0.50
CA LEU A 189 -2.60 -4.53 -0.31
C LEU A 189 -3.67 -3.94 -1.24
N PHE A 190 -3.62 -4.26 -2.54
CA PHE A 190 -4.35 -3.53 -3.59
C PHE A 190 -5.33 -4.36 -4.44
N VAL A 191 -5.42 -5.69 -4.27
CA VAL A 191 -6.34 -6.55 -5.04
C VAL A 191 -7.37 -7.20 -4.12
N ARG A 192 -6.96 -8.17 -3.30
CA ARG A 192 -7.78 -8.87 -2.30
C ARG A 192 -6.87 -9.47 -1.22
N ASN A 193 -7.34 -9.49 0.02
CA ASN A 193 -6.67 -10.21 1.09
C ASN A 193 -7.33 -11.59 1.27
N GLU A 194 -6.70 -12.63 0.73
CA GLU A 194 -7.13 -14.03 0.86
C GLU A 194 -6.27 -14.82 1.86
N GLY A 195 -5.43 -14.13 2.64
CA GLY A 195 -4.54 -14.72 3.65
C GLY A 195 -4.79 -14.20 5.06
N GLU A 196 -4.02 -14.73 6.01
CA GLU A 196 -4.11 -14.40 7.44
C GLU A 196 -3.40 -13.07 7.79
N PRO A 197 -4.00 -12.19 8.61
CA PRO A 197 -5.35 -12.27 9.17
C PRO A 197 -6.43 -11.97 8.10
N PRO A 198 -7.59 -12.66 8.14
CA PRO A 198 -8.66 -12.41 7.19
C PRO A 198 -9.28 -11.03 7.43
N THR A 199 -9.60 -10.34 6.33
CA THR A 199 -10.36 -9.09 6.37
C THR A 199 -11.83 -9.37 6.04
N PRO A 200 -12.78 -8.57 6.55
CA PRO A 200 -14.19 -8.70 6.21
C PRO A 200 -14.44 -8.69 4.69
N ARG A 201 -15.00 -9.78 4.16
CA ARG A 201 -15.23 -10.01 2.72
C ARG A 201 -13.96 -10.05 1.85
N ASN A 202 -12.79 -10.36 2.44
CA ASN A 202 -11.49 -10.45 1.77
C ASN A 202 -11.04 -9.13 1.10
N ILE A 203 -11.47 -7.99 1.63
CA ILE A 203 -11.08 -6.66 1.13
C ILE A 203 -9.56 -6.46 1.26
N ALA A 204 -8.93 -5.90 0.24
CA ALA A 204 -7.50 -5.59 0.25
C ALA A 204 -7.18 -4.55 1.34
N PHE A 205 -6.01 -4.62 1.98
CA PHE A 205 -5.72 -3.81 3.18
C PHE A 205 -5.75 -2.30 2.92
N ALA A 206 -5.27 -1.82 1.76
CA ALA A 206 -5.31 -0.41 1.42
C ALA A 206 -6.74 0.10 1.16
N ALA A 207 -7.59 -0.73 0.54
CA ALA A 207 -9.00 -0.42 0.32
C ALA A 207 -9.80 -0.42 1.64
N GLY A 208 -9.51 -1.37 2.53
CA GLY A 208 -10.12 -1.44 3.87
C GLY A 208 -9.74 -0.26 4.76
N LEU A 209 -8.46 0.15 4.73
CA LEU A 209 -7.97 1.36 5.41
C LEU A 209 -8.79 2.59 5.02
N VAL A 210 -8.91 2.86 3.72
CA VAL A 210 -9.65 4.02 3.18
C VAL A 210 -11.13 3.92 3.55
N ALA A 211 -11.74 2.73 3.40
CA ALA A 211 -13.15 2.52 3.71
C ALA A 211 -13.47 2.79 5.20
N GLN A 212 -12.77 2.13 6.13
CA GLN A 212 -13.06 2.30 7.57
C GLN A 212 -12.73 3.71 8.08
N SER A 213 -11.69 4.34 7.55
CA SER A 213 -11.38 5.74 7.86
C SER A 213 -12.52 6.66 7.41
N GLY A 214 -13.08 6.43 6.22
CA GLY A 214 -14.27 7.14 5.75
C GLY A 214 -15.50 6.94 6.65
N VAL A 215 -15.74 5.74 7.16
CA VAL A 215 -16.83 5.46 8.10
C VAL A 215 -16.61 6.18 9.43
N ALA A 216 -15.40 6.17 10.00
CA ALA A 216 -15.07 6.93 11.21
C ALA A 216 -15.29 8.45 11.03
N ILE A 217 -14.80 9.03 9.92
CA ILE A 217 -14.99 10.45 9.60
C ILE A 217 -16.49 10.80 9.44
N GLN A 218 -17.28 9.91 8.83
CA GLN A 218 -18.73 10.08 8.72
C GLN A 218 -19.41 10.08 10.10
N HIS A 219 -18.96 9.24 11.05
CA HIS A 219 -19.50 9.27 12.42
C HIS A 219 -19.10 10.53 13.19
N VAL A 220 -17.90 11.10 12.98
CA VAL A 220 -17.58 12.45 13.50
C VAL A 220 -18.57 13.50 12.97
N GLN A 221 -18.85 13.50 11.66
CA GLN A 221 -19.83 14.43 11.08
C GLN A 221 -21.25 14.19 11.63
N ASN A 222 -21.63 12.94 11.87
CA ASN A 222 -22.94 12.63 12.46
C ASN A 222 -23.03 13.11 13.92
N ALA A 223 -21.96 12.98 14.72
CA ALA A 223 -21.91 13.53 16.08
C ALA A 223 -22.07 15.06 16.09
N VAL A 224 -21.40 15.77 15.17
CA VAL A 224 -21.58 17.22 14.95
C VAL A 224 -23.05 17.55 14.62
N ASN A 225 -23.67 16.80 13.71
CA ASN A 225 -25.06 17.02 13.29
C ASN A 225 -26.06 16.77 14.45
N ALA A 226 -25.87 15.69 15.20
CA ALA A 226 -26.70 15.33 16.35
C ALA A 226 -26.63 16.39 17.45
N ALA A 227 -25.42 16.88 17.78
CA ALA A 227 -25.23 17.98 18.72
C ALA A 227 -25.91 19.28 18.25
N ALA A 228 -25.84 19.61 16.95
CA ALA A 228 -26.45 20.81 16.38
C ALA A 228 -27.99 20.82 16.48
N ILE A 229 -28.64 19.66 16.44
CA ILE A 229 -30.10 19.52 16.71
C ILE A 229 -30.43 19.28 18.19
N GLY A 230 -29.42 19.25 19.07
CA GLY A 230 -29.57 19.06 20.51
C GLY A 230 -29.73 17.61 20.98
N SER A 231 -29.52 16.64 20.08
CA SER A 231 -29.58 15.19 20.32
C SER A 231 -28.27 14.69 20.94
N LEU A 232 -28.07 14.98 22.23
CA LEU A 232 -26.86 14.57 22.96
C LEU A 232 -26.69 13.05 23.08
N PRO A 233 -27.73 12.20 23.26
CA PRO A 233 -27.55 10.75 23.27
C PRO A 233 -26.97 10.22 21.96
N GLU A 234 -27.57 10.59 20.82
CA GLU A 234 -27.13 10.20 19.47
C GLU A 234 -25.71 10.69 19.14
N MET A 235 -25.35 11.88 19.63
CA MET A 235 -23.96 12.38 19.58
C MET A 235 -23.01 11.44 20.34
N ARG A 236 -23.37 10.94 21.53
CA ARG A 236 -22.52 10.02 22.30
C ARG A 236 -22.33 8.68 21.58
N THR A 237 -23.41 8.08 21.11
CA THR A 237 -23.36 6.85 20.29
C THR A 237 -22.44 7.01 19.08
N HIS A 238 -22.50 8.16 18.39
CA HIS A 238 -21.60 8.42 17.27
C HIS A 238 -20.14 8.64 17.68
N LEU A 239 -19.85 9.21 18.86
CA LEU A 239 -18.47 9.33 19.37
C LEU A 239 -17.90 7.99 19.81
N GLU A 240 -18.71 7.09 20.39
CA GLU A 240 -18.34 5.70 20.62
C GLU A 240 -17.98 5.00 19.32
N HIS A 241 -18.85 5.09 18.30
CA HIS A 241 -18.59 4.48 16.99
C HIS A 241 -17.24 4.93 16.42
N VAL A 242 -16.90 6.23 16.52
CA VAL A 242 -15.59 6.74 16.07
C VAL A 242 -14.44 6.01 16.76
N VAL A 243 -14.51 5.82 18.08
CA VAL A 243 -13.45 5.10 18.82
C VAL A 243 -13.37 3.64 18.36
N ASN A 244 -14.51 2.95 18.31
CA ASN A 244 -14.62 1.53 18.00
C ASN A 244 -14.26 1.19 16.53
N ILE A 245 -14.53 2.10 15.57
CA ILE A 245 -14.12 1.95 14.16
C ILE A 245 -12.62 2.19 13.98
N LEU A 246 -12.04 3.18 14.68
CA LEU A 246 -10.60 3.43 14.59
C LEU A 246 -9.80 2.28 15.23
N GLU A 247 -10.28 1.78 16.36
CA GLU A 247 -9.63 0.74 17.14
C GLU A 247 -9.75 -0.66 16.50
N GLY A 248 -10.96 -1.04 16.08
CA GLY A 248 -11.30 -2.42 15.75
C GLY A 248 -11.68 -3.26 16.97
N ALA A 249 -12.46 -4.32 16.76
CA ALA A 249 -13.05 -5.13 17.83
C ALA A 249 -12.03 -5.95 18.65
N ALA A 250 -10.79 -6.07 18.17
CA ALA A 250 -9.69 -6.74 18.85
C ALA A 250 -8.77 -5.78 19.63
N GLY A 251 -8.94 -4.47 19.50
CA GLY A 251 -8.04 -3.49 20.12
C GLY A 251 -8.46 -3.07 21.55
N PRO A 252 -7.50 -2.67 22.40
CA PRO A 252 -7.72 -2.37 23.81
C PRO A 252 -8.68 -1.20 24.12
N ARG A 253 -8.98 -0.32 23.15
CA ARG A 253 -9.94 0.80 23.33
C ARG A 253 -11.36 0.48 22.85
N PHE A 254 -11.64 -0.77 22.47
CA PHE A 254 -12.99 -1.17 22.07
C PHE A 254 -13.91 -1.32 23.29
N SER A 255 -14.94 -0.49 23.40
CA SER A 255 -15.85 -0.48 24.55
C SER A 255 -17.21 0.12 24.23
N ASP A 256 -18.18 -0.18 25.09
CA ASP A 256 -19.35 0.66 25.35
C ASP A 256 -18.85 1.92 26.08
N TYR A 257 -19.21 3.09 25.58
CA TYR A 257 -18.82 4.41 26.07
C TYR A 257 -20.00 5.38 26.20
N ASP A 258 -21.18 5.06 25.66
CA ASP A 258 -22.43 5.79 25.91
C ASP A 258 -23.34 5.15 26.97
N ASP A 259 -22.90 4.03 27.57
CA ASP A 259 -23.56 3.23 28.60
C ASP A 259 -24.90 2.61 28.15
N ASN A 260 -25.08 2.34 26.84
CA ASN A 260 -26.31 1.69 26.33
C ASN A 260 -26.40 0.18 26.66
N GLY A 261 -25.29 -0.45 27.05
CA GLY A 261 -25.17 -1.87 27.36
C GLY A 261 -24.52 -2.73 26.27
N THR A 262 -24.10 -2.14 25.15
CA THR A 262 -23.45 -2.81 24.01
C THR A 262 -22.36 -1.91 23.41
N ALA A 263 -21.15 -2.47 23.24
CA ALA A 263 -20.10 -1.83 22.45
C ALA A 263 -20.44 -1.90 20.95
N GLU A 264 -20.89 -0.81 20.37
CA GLU A 264 -21.36 -0.76 18.98
C GLU A 264 -20.24 -0.42 17.98
N ASN A 265 -20.25 -1.09 16.84
CA ASN A 265 -19.33 -0.81 15.73
C ASN A 265 -20.06 -0.99 14.38
N PRO A 266 -20.49 0.11 13.72
CA PRO A 266 -21.11 0.06 12.40
C PRO A 266 -20.09 -0.04 11.25
N GLY A 267 -18.79 -0.10 11.57
CA GLY A 267 -17.72 -0.44 10.64
C GLY A 267 -17.64 -1.95 10.37
N ASP A 268 -16.47 -2.42 9.94
CA ASP A 268 -16.24 -3.84 9.64
C ASP A 268 -15.64 -4.65 10.80
N GLY A 269 -15.33 -4.00 11.92
CA GLY A 269 -14.73 -4.62 13.11
C GLY A 269 -13.22 -4.89 13.03
N PHE A 270 -12.57 -4.70 11.88
CA PHE A 270 -11.11 -4.92 11.73
C PHE A 270 -10.28 -3.75 12.30
N GLY A 271 -10.81 -2.53 12.17
CA GLY A 271 -10.21 -1.32 12.72
C GLY A 271 -9.21 -0.63 11.78
N VAL A 272 -9.23 0.71 11.76
CA VAL A 272 -8.24 1.51 11.01
C VAL A 272 -6.81 1.18 11.47
N ILE A 273 -6.58 1.10 12.78
CA ILE A 273 -5.27 0.75 13.35
C ILE A 273 -4.83 -0.68 12.96
N GLY A 274 -5.79 -1.61 12.83
CA GLY A 274 -5.57 -2.95 12.29
C GLY A 274 -5.08 -2.92 10.84
N TYR A 275 -5.79 -2.20 9.97
CA TYR A 275 -5.40 -2.03 8.56
C TYR A 275 -4.00 -1.40 8.40
N VAL A 276 -3.69 -0.33 9.15
CA VAL A 276 -2.35 0.30 9.13
C VAL A 276 -1.27 -0.71 9.52
N THR A 277 -1.51 -1.50 10.57
CA THR A 277 -0.53 -2.46 11.08
C THR A 277 -0.22 -3.55 10.05
N GLN A 278 -1.24 -4.05 9.34
CA GLN A 278 -1.04 -5.03 8.26
C GLN A 278 -0.34 -4.43 7.03
N ILE A 279 -0.56 -3.15 6.71
CA ILE A 279 0.18 -2.47 5.63
C ILE A 279 1.67 -2.38 5.98
N THR A 280 2.01 -1.99 7.21
CA THR A 280 3.41 -1.97 7.69
C THR A 280 4.04 -3.36 7.71
N GLU A 281 3.31 -4.39 8.15
CA GLU A 281 3.83 -5.77 8.20
C GLU A 281 4.09 -6.38 6.82
N LEU A 282 3.36 -5.97 5.79
CA LEU A 282 3.57 -6.39 4.39
C LEU A 282 4.65 -5.59 3.66
N LEU A 283 4.98 -4.39 4.15
CA LEU A 283 5.94 -3.45 3.56
C LEU A 283 7.08 -3.15 4.55
N GLN A 284 7.63 -4.19 5.17
CA GLN A 284 8.77 -4.08 6.07
C GLN A 284 9.96 -3.39 5.40
N ASP A 285 10.74 -2.66 6.20
CA ASP A 285 11.92 -1.88 5.79
C ASP A 285 11.64 -0.68 4.83
N HIS A 286 10.38 -0.30 4.62
CA HIS A 286 10.01 0.92 3.88
C HIS A 286 9.81 2.13 4.82
N GLU A 287 10.88 2.90 5.08
CA GLU A 287 10.89 4.08 5.99
C GLU A 287 9.74 5.09 5.73
N THR A 288 9.36 5.30 4.47
CA THR A 288 8.25 6.19 4.09
C THR A 288 6.88 5.65 4.50
N VAL A 289 6.70 4.32 4.43
CA VAL A 289 5.48 3.63 4.88
C VAL A 289 5.43 3.64 6.41
N ASP A 290 6.53 3.36 7.10
CA ASP A 290 6.63 3.42 8.56
C ASP A 290 6.28 4.82 9.10
N THR A 291 6.82 5.86 8.47
CA THR A 291 6.56 7.26 8.83
C THR A 291 5.09 7.62 8.64
N ALA A 292 4.49 7.26 7.51
CA ALA A 292 3.07 7.53 7.24
C ALA A 292 2.13 6.70 8.15
N ALA A 293 2.49 5.45 8.44
CA ALA A 293 1.76 4.57 9.36
C ALA A 293 1.78 5.10 10.80
N ALA A 294 2.91 5.65 11.24
CA ALA A 294 3.04 6.32 12.53
C ALA A 294 2.15 7.57 12.63
N ASP A 295 2.06 8.38 11.56
CA ASP A 295 1.17 9.56 11.52
C ASP A 295 -0.32 9.15 11.59
N VAL A 296 -0.75 8.14 10.81
CA VAL A 296 -2.14 7.63 10.89
C VAL A 296 -2.46 7.12 12.30
N LYS A 297 -1.56 6.35 12.92
CA LYS A 297 -1.74 5.85 14.30
C LYS A 297 -1.79 6.99 15.32
N ALA A 298 -0.92 7.99 15.21
CA ALA A 298 -0.91 9.15 16.09
C ALA A 298 -2.19 9.98 15.96
N GLN A 299 -2.64 10.28 14.74
CA GLN A 299 -3.87 11.05 14.51
C GLN A 299 -5.13 10.27 14.95
N SER A 300 -5.17 8.96 14.74
CA SER A 300 -6.25 8.09 15.25
C SER A 300 -6.34 8.13 16.77
N ALA A 301 -5.20 8.03 17.48
CA ALA A 301 -5.16 8.12 18.93
C ALA A 301 -5.64 9.48 19.45
N VAL A 302 -5.26 10.58 18.81
CA VAL A 302 -5.73 11.93 19.16
C VAL A 302 -7.24 12.08 18.92
N ILE A 303 -7.78 11.51 17.84
CA ILE A 303 -9.23 11.52 17.56
C ILE A 303 -9.99 10.70 18.62
N GLN A 304 -9.49 9.51 18.97
CA GLN A 304 -10.08 8.70 20.04
C GLN A 304 -10.07 9.44 21.38
N ASP A 305 -8.92 9.98 21.80
CA ASP A 305 -8.78 10.72 23.06
C ASP A 305 -9.72 11.93 23.09
N LYS A 306 -9.89 12.62 21.96
CA LYS A 306 -10.80 13.76 21.80
C LYS A 306 -12.27 13.34 21.90
N SER A 307 -12.67 12.25 21.25
CA SER A 307 -14.02 11.69 21.38
C SER A 307 -14.34 11.32 22.83
N LEU A 308 -13.42 10.63 23.50
CA LEU A 308 -13.55 10.26 24.91
C LEU A 308 -13.63 11.49 25.84
N GLN A 309 -12.88 12.55 25.56
CA GLN A 309 -12.99 13.82 26.29
C GLN A 309 -14.37 14.47 26.11
N ILE A 310 -14.92 14.51 24.88
CA ILE A 310 -16.22 15.14 24.59
C ILE A 310 -17.36 14.41 25.29
N LEU A 311 -17.31 13.09 25.40
CA LEU A 311 -18.29 12.28 26.13
C LEU A 311 -18.47 12.71 27.59
N GLN A 312 -17.40 13.22 28.22
CA GLN A 312 -17.39 13.69 29.61
C GLN A 312 -17.86 15.14 29.79
N ILE A 313 -18.21 15.86 28.72
CA ILE A 313 -18.64 17.26 28.79
C ILE A 313 -20.16 17.35 28.97
N GLU A 314 -20.61 18.13 29.94
CA GLU A 314 -22.04 18.45 30.13
C GLU A 314 -22.45 19.78 29.48
N ASP A 315 -21.54 20.75 29.39
CA ASP A 315 -21.83 22.07 28.83
C ASP A 315 -21.94 22.03 27.30
N ARG A 316 -23.09 22.47 26.79
CA ARG A 316 -23.41 22.43 25.35
C ARG A 316 -22.51 23.33 24.50
N THR A 317 -22.06 24.46 25.05
CA THR A 317 -21.17 25.37 24.31
C THR A 317 -19.77 24.77 24.18
N ALA A 318 -19.24 24.17 25.25
CA ALA A 318 -17.99 23.43 25.24
C ALA A 318 -18.05 22.19 24.32
N ILE A 319 -19.11 21.38 24.37
CA ILE A 319 -19.35 20.28 23.42
C ILE A 319 -19.23 20.77 21.96
N THR A 320 -19.93 21.86 21.63
CA THR A 320 -19.97 22.40 20.27
C THR A 320 -18.58 22.84 19.79
N ALA A 321 -17.81 23.52 20.65
CA ALA A 321 -16.44 23.93 20.33
C ALA A 321 -15.51 22.71 20.13
N GLN A 322 -15.57 21.72 21.03
CA GLN A 322 -14.72 20.55 20.96
C GLN A 322 -15.06 19.62 19.79
N LEU A 323 -16.33 19.55 19.38
CA LEU A 323 -16.75 18.83 18.17
C LEU A 323 -16.24 19.49 16.87
N ALA A 324 -16.12 20.82 16.83
CA ALA A 324 -15.49 21.50 15.70
C ALA A 324 -14.01 21.11 15.57
N GLU A 325 -13.26 21.12 16.68
CA GLU A 325 -11.87 20.66 16.72
C GLU A 325 -11.72 19.17 16.36
N LEU A 326 -12.66 18.30 16.81
CA LEU A 326 -12.71 16.89 16.42
C LEU A 326 -12.91 16.73 14.91
N LYS A 327 -13.77 17.55 14.30
CA LYS A 327 -13.97 17.55 12.84
C LYS A 327 -12.69 17.94 12.10
N GLU A 328 -11.96 18.97 12.54
CA GLU A 328 -10.68 19.35 11.94
C GLU A 328 -9.58 18.28 12.10
N LEU A 329 -9.64 17.46 13.16
CA LEU A 329 -8.79 16.28 13.31
C LEU A 329 -9.18 15.18 12.32
N ALA A 330 -10.48 14.87 12.19
CA ALA A 330 -10.99 13.86 11.27
C ALA A 330 -10.73 14.21 9.79
N ASP A 331 -10.90 15.48 9.41
CA ASP A 331 -10.59 15.98 8.07
C ASP A 331 -9.09 15.81 7.76
N ARG A 332 -8.19 16.07 8.73
CA ARG A 332 -6.74 15.87 8.57
C ARG A 332 -6.35 14.40 8.46
N LEU A 333 -6.96 13.51 9.24
CA LEU A 333 -6.74 12.07 9.15
C LEU A 333 -7.01 11.59 7.72
N GLY A 334 -8.17 11.92 7.16
CA GLY A 334 -8.54 11.53 5.80
C GLY A 334 -7.67 12.17 4.71
N ALA A 335 -7.55 13.51 4.72
CA ALA A 335 -6.93 14.25 3.63
C ALA A 335 -5.39 14.13 3.58
N ASN A 336 -4.74 13.93 4.73
CA ASN A 336 -3.28 13.93 4.83
C ASN A 336 -2.73 12.54 5.19
N ALA A 337 -3.12 11.99 6.35
CA ALA A 337 -2.47 10.80 6.90
C ALA A 337 -2.83 9.53 6.11
N ILE A 338 -4.12 9.28 5.88
CA ILE A 338 -4.61 8.11 5.14
C ILE A 338 -4.18 8.18 3.67
N ALA A 339 -4.31 9.35 3.04
CA ALA A 339 -3.82 9.59 1.68
C ALA A 339 -2.29 9.38 1.56
N GLY A 340 -1.52 9.86 2.55
CA GLY A 340 -0.07 9.71 2.61
C GLY A 340 0.37 8.26 2.75
N LEU A 341 -0.27 7.48 3.65
CA LEU A 341 0.03 6.05 3.80
C LEU A 341 -0.37 5.25 2.56
N TYR A 342 -1.52 5.56 1.95
CA TYR A 342 -1.94 4.92 0.70
C TYR A 342 -0.92 5.18 -0.43
N GLN A 343 -0.48 6.43 -0.59
CA GLN A 343 0.53 6.80 -1.59
C GLN A 343 1.88 6.12 -1.31
N ALA A 344 2.37 6.13 -0.07
CA ALA A 344 3.61 5.46 0.31
C ALA A 344 3.57 3.95 0.02
N ALA A 345 2.41 3.30 0.24
CA ALA A 345 2.22 1.90 -0.12
C ALA A 345 2.23 1.65 -1.63
N GLN A 346 1.75 2.60 -2.47
CA GLN A 346 1.91 2.51 -3.93
C GLN A 346 3.35 2.71 -4.38
N ASP A 347 4.06 3.64 -3.75
CA ASP A 347 5.48 3.89 -4.05
C ASP A 347 6.37 2.69 -3.67
N ALA A 348 6.00 1.94 -2.63
CA ALA A 348 6.65 0.68 -2.25
C ALA A 348 6.36 -0.47 -3.22
N VAL A 349 5.19 -0.50 -3.86
CA VAL A 349 4.81 -1.56 -4.81
C VAL A 349 5.35 -1.26 -6.21
N GLY A 350 6.45 -1.92 -6.53
CA GLY A 350 7.09 -1.88 -7.84
C GLY A 350 8.11 -3.00 -8.01
N PHE A 351 8.85 -2.97 -9.11
CA PHE A 351 9.97 -3.88 -9.35
C PHE A 351 11.03 -3.26 -10.25
N GLU A 352 12.27 -3.71 -10.10
CA GLU A 352 13.38 -3.32 -10.97
C GLU A 352 13.24 -3.95 -12.36
N VAL A 353 13.60 -3.16 -13.37
CA VAL A 353 13.71 -3.60 -14.76
C VAL A 353 15.19 -3.55 -15.12
N LEU A 354 15.76 -4.68 -15.53
CA LEU A 354 17.19 -4.88 -15.70
C LEU A 354 17.51 -5.45 -17.09
N THR A 355 18.76 -5.26 -17.55
CA THR A 355 19.25 -5.86 -18.80
C THR A 355 19.28 -7.39 -18.70
N VAL A 356 18.71 -8.07 -19.69
CA VAL A 356 18.80 -9.54 -19.82
C VAL A 356 20.22 -9.93 -20.25
N ARG A 357 20.80 -10.94 -19.60
CA ARG A 357 22.17 -11.42 -19.85
C ARG A 357 22.19 -12.78 -20.53
#